data_AF-A0A1Q5UFD1-F1
#
_entry.id   AF-A0A1Q5UFD1-F1
#
_cell.length_a   1.000
_cell.length_b   1.000
_cell.length_c   1.000
_cell.angle_alpha   90.00
_cell.angle_beta   90.00
_cell.angle_gamma   90.00
#
_symmetry.space_group_name_H-M   'P 1'
#
loop_
_entity.id
_entity.type
_entity.pdbx_description
1 polymer ?
#
loop_
_entity_poly.entity_id
_entity_poly.type
_entity_poly.pdbx_seq_one_letter_code
_entity_poly.pdbx_strand_id
1 'polypeptide(L)'
;MSAPIPIILCGAMKGMANLIKTTMLPEYNVFYAGYNITKSAQEVPLIISGHPPHPSSLHTQLSSNDFTIPPRAIITGGVYSDELFQEFYHSCVKACGSKEVLPVPFFRTSDEIADRLSVERKGPAHSSREYPAAVTERLK
;
A
#
# COMPACT_ATOMS: atom_id res chain seq x y z
N MET A 1 -20.76 -12.33 10.04
CA MET A 1 -19.50 -12.25 9.28
C MET A 1 -19.18 -10.78 9.10
N SER A 2 -17.99 -10.32 9.52
CA SER A 2 -17.59 -8.91 9.32
C SER A 2 -17.24 -8.69 7.85
N ALA A 3 -17.57 -7.52 7.30
CA ALA A 3 -17.11 -7.15 5.96
C ALA A 3 -15.56 -7.02 5.95
N PRO A 4 -14.88 -7.38 4.84
CA PRO A 4 -13.43 -7.21 4.72
C PRO A 4 -13.00 -5.75 4.89
N ILE A 5 -11.86 -5.51 5.53
CA ILE A 5 -11.36 -4.17 5.83
C ILE A 5 -10.77 -3.54 4.55
N PRO A 6 -11.28 -2.38 4.08
CA PRO A 6 -10.79 -1.76 2.84
C PRO A 6 -9.43 -1.09 3.06
N ILE A 7 -8.42 -1.47 2.28
CA ILE A 7 -7.06 -0.92 2.37
C ILE A 7 -6.50 -0.53 0.99
N ILE A 8 -5.57 0.42 1.00
CA ILE A 8 -4.77 0.84 -0.16
C ILE A 8 -3.39 0.20 -0.04
N LEU A 9 -2.92 -0.44 -1.12
CA LEU A 9 -1.56 -0.97 -1.22
C LEU A 9 -0.79 -0.22 -2.30
N CYS A 10 0.46 0.14 -2.04
CA CYS A 10 1.35 0.81 -2.98
C CYS A 10 2.72 0.13 -3.03
N GLY A 11 3.13 -0.34 -4.20
CA GLY A 11 4.43 -0.94 -4.46
C GLY A 11 4.99 -0.54 -5.82
N ALA A 12 6.12 -1.16 -6.20
CA ALA A 12 6.81 -0.84 -7.45
C ALA A 12 6.55 -1.82 -8.60
N MET A 13 5.89 -2.96 -8.36
CA MET A 13 5.72 -3.98 -9.41
C MET A 13 4.37 -4.70 -9.34
N LYS A 14 3.77 -4.92 -10.51
CA LYS A 14 2.43 -5.49 -10.68
C LYS A 14 2.30 -6.90 -10.10
N GLY A 15 3.33 -7.72 -10.30
CA GLY A 15 3.38 -9.10 -9.77
C GLY A 15 3.28 -9.15 -8.25
N MET A 16 3.95 -8.23 -7.55
CA MET A 16 3.91 -8.19 -6.08
C MET A 16 2.62 -7.63 -5.53
N ALA A 17 2.09 -6.59 -6.17
CA ALA A 17 0.78 -6.07 -5.81
C ALA A 17 -0.31 -7.15 -5.93
N ASN A 18 -0.27 -8.00 -6.96
CA ASN A 18 -1.18 -9.14 -7.11
C ASN A 18 -1.01 -10.21 -6.03
N LEU A 19 0.24 -10.59 -5.72
CA LEU A 19 0.51 -11.62 -4.74
C LEU A 19 0.06 -11.17 -3.34
N ILE A 20 0.47 -9.97 -2.91
CA ILE A 20 0.09 -9.42 -1.60
C ILE A 20 -1.43 -9.29 -1.48
N LYS A 21 -2.10 -8.77 -2.52
CA LYS A 21 -3.56 -8.70 -2.56
C LYS A 21 -4.21 -10.07 -2.32
N THR A 22 -3.69 -11.12 -2.95
CA THR A 22 -4.25 -12.47 -2.81
C THR A 22 -4.05 -13.00 -1.39
N THR A 23 -2.90 -12.74 -0.78
CA THR A 23 -2.57 -13.17 0.59
C THR A 23 -3.35 -12.38 1.67
N MET A 24 -3.78 -11.15 1.36
CA MET A 24 -4.57 -10.29 2.25
C MET A 24 -6.05 -10.74 2.38
N LEU A 25 -6.53 -11.60 1.49
CA LEU A 25 -7.87 -12.17 1.59
C LEU A 25 -7.93 -13.30 2.64
N PRO A 26 -9.11 -13.54 3.24
CA PRO A 26 -10.36 -12.81 3.07
C PRO A 26 -10.51 -11.58 4.00
N GLU A 27 -9.58 -11.36 4.95
CA GLU A 27 -9.75 -10.37 6.02
C GLU A 27 -9.74 -8.92 5.49
N TYR A 28 -8.96 -8.65 4.45
CA TYR A 28 -8.80 -7.31 3.87
C TYR A 28 -9.26 -7.27 2.42
N ASN A 29 -9.91 -6.17 2.05
CA ASN A 29 -10.19 -5.81 0.68
C ASN A 29 -9.17 -4.76 0.21
N VAL A 30 -8.15 -5.19 -0.52
CA VAL A 30 -7.23 -4.26 -1.19
C VAL A 30 -7.98 -3.66 -2.38
N PHE A 31 -8.69 -2.55 -2.21
CA PHE A 31 -9.56 -2.01 -3.27
C PHE A 31 -8.81 -1.14 -4.29
N TYR A 32 -7.61 -0.65 -3.93
CA TYR A 32 -6.64 -0.02 -4.82
C TYR A 32 -5.26 -0.61 -4.56
N ALA A 33 -4.58 -1.05 -5.62
CA ALA A 33 -3.22 -1.57 -5.55
C ALA A 33 -2.31 -0.88 -6.59
N GLY A 34 -1.64 0.18 -6.13
CA GLY A 34 -0.60 0.90 -6.84
C GLY A 34 0.63 0.03 -7.09
N TYR A 35 1.08 -0.08 -8.34
CA TYR A 35 2.32 -0.79 -8.70
C TYR A 35 3.33 0.09 -9.43
N ASN A 36 3.17 1.42 -9.33
CA ASN A 36 4.10 2.41 -9.86
C ASN A 36 4.20 3.53 -8.83
N ILE A 37 5.42 3.78 -8.33
CA ILE A 37 5.66 4.71 -7.22
C ILE A 37 5.14 6.11 -7.55
N THR A 38 5.54 6.66 -8.70
CA THR A 38 5.19 8.02 -9.13
C THR A 38 3.69 8.18 -9.34
N LYS A 39 3.04 7.22 -10.00
CA LYS A 39 1.59 7.28 -10.26
C LYS A 39 0.79 7.09 -8.97
N SER A 40 1.20 6.19 -8.10
CA SER A 40 0.53 5.97 -6.82
C SER A 40 0.62 7.22 -5.93
N ALA A 41 1.77 7.91 -5.94
CA ALA A 41 1.96 9.17 -5.22
C ALA A 41 1.10 10.33 -5.76
N GLN A 42 0.63 10.26 -7.01
CA GLN A 42 -0.28 11.23 -7.61
C GLN A 42 -1.76 10.85 -7.38
N GLU A 43 -2.09 9.57 -7.47
CA GLU A 43 -3.47 9.08 -7.43
C GLU A 43 -4.00 8.90 -6.00
N VAL A 44 -3.20 8.38 -5.07
CA VAL A 44 -3.65 8.11 -3.70
C VAL A 44 -4.06 9.37 -2.93
N PRO A 45 -3.36 10.52 -3.00
CA PRO A 45 -3.81 11.76 -2.36
C PRO A 45 -5.22 12.18 -2.82
N LEU A 46 -5.52 11.99 -4.10
CA LEU A 46 -6.85 12.28 -4.68
C LEU A 46 -7.90 11.31 -4.14
N ILE A 47 -7.57 10.02 -4.04
CA ILE A 47 -8.47 8.99 -3.50
C ILE A 47 -8.83 9.30 -2.04
N ILE A 48 -7.83 9.57 -1.19
CA ILE A 48 -8.07 9.76 0.25
C ILE A 48 -8.68 11.13 0.58
N SER A 49 -8.55 12.11 -0.31
CA SER A 49 -9.21 13.42 -0.18
C SER A 49 -10.65 13.41 -0.68
N GLY A 50 -11.18 12.25 -1.11
CA GLY A 50 -12.56 12.10 -1.59
C GLY A 50 -12.78 12.54 -3.04
N HIS A 51 -11.71 12.76 -3.80
CA HIS A 51 -11.75 13.17 -5.20
C HIS A 51 -11.03 12.16 -6.10
N PRO A 52 -11.39 10.86 -6.06
CA PRO A 52 -10.68 9.84 -6.81
C PRO A 52 -10.74 10.13 -8.32
N PRO A 53 -9.63 9.94 -9.05
CA PRO A 53 -9.67 10.00 -10.50
C PRO A 53 -10.57 8.88 -11.05
N HIS A 54 -11.06 9.05 -12.27
CA HIS A 54 -11.90 8.05 -12.91
C HIS A 54 -11.16 6.69 -13.03
N PRO A 55 -11.80 5.54 -12.76
CA PRO A 55 -11.09 4.25 -12.77
C PRO A 55 -10.36 3.93 -14.09
N SER A 56 -10.86 4.41 -15.23
CA SER A 56 -10.22 4.24 -16.54
C SER A 56 -8.94 5.06 -16.73
N SER A 57 -8.72 6.11 -15.92
CA SER A 57 -7.49 6.91 -15.96
C SER A 57 -6.44 6.43 -14.96
N LEU A 58 -6.78 5.48 -14.09
CA LEU A 58 -5.84 4.90 -13.14
C LEU A 58 -4.79 4.07 -13.87
N HIS A 59 -3.52 4.37 -13.60
CA HIS A 59 -2.41 3.64 -14.18
C HIS A 59 -2.16 2.28 -13.50
N THR A 60 -2.86 2.02 -12.39
CA THR A 60 -2.64 0.89 -11.48
C THR A 60 -3.94 0.12 -11.22
N GLN A 61 -4.52 -0.49 -12.27
CA GLN A 61 -5.78 -1.22 -12.18
C GLN A 61 -5.64 -2.65 -11.63
N LEU A 62 -5.29 -2.76 -10.35
CA LEU A 62 -5.43 -4.01 -9.62
C LEU A 62 -6.49 -3.76 -8.53
N SER A 63 -7.67 -4.39 -8.68
CA SER A 63 -8.84 -4.37 -7.77
C SER A 63 -10.08 -3.61 -8.24
N SER A 64 -11.13 -3.64 -7.41
CA SER A 64 -12.45 -3.11 -7.73
C SER A 64 -12.46 -1.60 -7.96
N ASN A 65 -11.51 -0.85 -7.37
CA ASN A 65 -11.46 0.61 -7.40
C ASN A 65 -12.81 1.23 -6.96
N ASP A 66 -13.49 0.57 -6.02
CA ASP A 66 -14.73 1.06 -5.43
C ASP A 66 -14.40 2.13 -4.39
N PHE A 67 -14.27 3.36 -4.87
CA PHE A 67 -13.97 4.53 -4.04
C PHE A 67 -15.17 5.07 -3.27
N THR A 68 -16.33 4.41 -3.35
CA THR A 68 -17.48 4.75 -2.49
C THR A 68 -17.23 4.33 -1.04
N ILE A 69 -16.30 3.41 -0.83
CA ILE A 69 -15.88 2.91 0.48
C ILE A 69 -14.57 3.60 0.87
N PRO A 70 -14.51 4.33 2.01
CA PRO A 70 -13.28 4.98 2.44
C PRO A 70 -12.22 3.95 2.87
N PRO A 71 -10.94 4.17 2.55
CA PRO A 71 -9.86 3.32 3.06
C PRO A 71 -9.78 3.36 4.59
N ARG A 72 -9.31 2.28 5.19
CA ARG A 72 -8.98 2.20 6.62
C ARG A 72 -7.49 2.28 6.89
N ALA A 73 -6.64 2.04 5.89
CA ALA A 73 -5.19 2.18 5.98
C ALA A 73 -4.56 2.33 4.57
N ILE A 74 -3.36 2.91 4.54
CA ILE A 74 -2.48 2.95 3.36
C ILE A 74 -1.19 2.19 3.72
N ILE A 75 -0.78 1.26 2.86
CA ILE A 75 0.43 0.46 3.06
C ILE A 75 1.34 0.63 1.85
N THR A 76 2.59 1.05 2.08
CA THR A 76 3.64 1.10 1.07
C THR A 76 4.66 -0.02 1.24
N GLY A 77 5.19 -0.51 0.12
CA GLY A 77 6.32 -1.44 0.09
C GLY A 77 7.66 -0.76 0.47
N GLY A 78 8.69 -1.55 0.74
CA GLY A 78 9.99 -1.04 1.21
C GLY A 78 10.82 -0.32 0.16
N VAL A 79 10.46 -0.47 -1.12
CA VAL A 79 11.02 0.30 -2.24
C VAL A 79 10.85 1.83 -2.11
N TYR A 80 9.95 2.29 -1.24
CA TYR A 80 9.84 3.72 -0.91
C TYR A 80 10.96 4.09 0.07
N SER A 81 11.98 4.81 -0.42
CA SER A 81 13.01 5.43 0.44
C SER A 81 12.36 6.34 1.49
N ASP A 82 13.12 6.73 2.52
CA ASP A 82 12.62 7.64 3.56
C ASP A 82 12.09 8.93 2.94
N GLU A 83 12.82 9.50 1.98
CA GLU A 83 12.44 10.72 1.28
C GLU A 83 11.14 10.52 0.48
N LEU A 84 11.07 9.46 -0.33
CA LEU A 84 9.88 9.16 -1.14
C LEU A 84 8.65 8.86 -0.28
N PHE A 85 8.83 8.17 0.83
CA PHE A 85 7.76 7.90 1.78
C PHE A 85 7.25 9.20 2.42
N GLN A 86 8.15 10.07 2.89
CA GLN A 86 7.78 11.34 3.50
C GLN A 86 7.11 12.29 2.49
N GLU A 87 7.63 12.39 1.27
CA GLU A 87 7.00 13.17 0.18
C GLU A 87 5.59 12.67 -0.12
N PHE A 88 5.40 11.35 -0.17
CA PHE A 88 4.11 10.76 -0.42
C PHE A 88 3.13 10.99 0.75
N TYR A 89 3.59 10.81 1.99
CA TYR A 89 2.82 11.11 3.19
C TYR A 89 2.38 12.59 3.24
N HIS A 90 3.31 13.52 3.00
CA HIS A 90 3.01 14.96 2.98
C HIS A 90 2.05 15.34 1.85
N SER A 91 2.17 14.71 0.68
CA SER A 91 1.23 14.92 -0.44
C SER A 91 -0.18 14.51 -0.06
N CYS A 92 -0.31 13.38 0.63
CA CYS A 92 -1.57 12.90 1.20
C CYS A 92 -2.14 13.89 2.23
N VAL A 93 -1.30 14.38 3.16
CA VAL A 93 -1.69 15.35 4.19
C VAL A 93 -2.21 16.64 3.57
N LYS A 94 -1.46 17.17 2.59
CA LYS A 94 -1.83 18.40 1.87
C LYS A 94 -3.18 18.25 1.16
N ALA A 95 -3.43 17.11 0.52
CA ALA A 95 -4.69 16.84 -0.17
C ALA A 95 -5.90 16.79 0.78
N CYS A 96 -5.71 16.38 2.03
CA CYS A 96 -6.77 16.34 3.04
C CYS A 96 -7.07 17.71 3.72
N GLY A 97 -6.50 18.81 3.24
CA GLY A 97 -6.89 20.17 3.64
C GLY A 97 -6.22 20.69 4.93
N SER A 98 -4.90 20.54 5.03
CA SER A 98 -4.05 21.15 6.09
C SER A 98 -4.20 20.56 7.49
N LYS A 99 -4.77 19.36 7.65
CA LYS A 99 -4.66 18.60 8.90
C LYS A 99 -3.25 18.02 8.98
N GLU A 100 -2.47 18.33 10.01
CA GLU A 100 -1.11 17.77 10.21
C GLU A 100 -1.05 16.24 10.26
N VAL A 101 -2.22 15.59 10.33
CA VAL A 101 -2.36 14.13 10.45
C VAL A 101 -3.37 13.62 9.42
N LEU A 102 -3.02 12.50 8.79
CA LEU A 102 -3.91 11.78 7.90
C LEU A 102 -5.12 11.17 8.63
N PRO A 103 -6.28 11.05 7.96
CA PRO A 103 -7.46 10.42 8.55
C PRO A 103 -7.31 8.90 8.74
N VAL A 104 -6.29 8.30 8.13
CA VAL A 104 -6.02 6.87 8.15
C VAL A 104 -4.55 6.60 8.48
N PRO A 105 -4.24 5.50 9.18
CA PRO A 105 -2.87 5.04 9.35
C PRO A 105 -2.15 4.86 8.01
N PHE A 106 -0.89 5.28 7.98
CA PHE A 106 0.00 5.17 6.82
C PHE A 106 1.23 4.36 7.22
N PHE A 107 1.35 3.15 6.69
CA PHE A 107 2.41 2.20 7.02
C PHE A 107 3.38 2.05 5.86
N ARG A 108 4.66 1.82 6.19
CA ARG A 108 5.68 1.35 5.26
C ARG A 108 6.25 0.04 5.76
N THR A 109 6.37 -0.96 4.89
CA THR A 109 7.14 -2.16 5.21
C THR A 109 8.62 -1.79 5.29
N SER A 110 9.26 -2.07 6.43
CA SER A 110 10.70 -1.84 6.59
C SER A 110 11.50 -2.97 5.93
N ASP A 111 12.31 -2.61 4.93
CA ASP A 111 13.27 -3.53 4.32
C ASP A 111 14.40 -3.89 5.32
N GLU A 112 14.74 -3.01 6.27
CA GLU A 112 15.73 -3.31 7.31
C GLU A 112 15.32 -4.48 8.21
N ILE A 113 14.03 -4.56 8.56
CA ILE A 113 13.49 -5.68 9.34
C ILE A 113 13.55 -6.97 8.51
N ALA A 114 13.23 -6.88 7.22
CA ALA A 114 13.32 -8.01 6.31
C ALA A 114 14.76 -8.52 6.16
N ASP A 115 15.70 -7.62 5.93
CA ASP A 115 17.13 -7.93 5.78
C ASP A 115 17.70 -8.53 7.06
N ARG A 116 17.38 -7.94 8.23
CA ARG A 116 17.78 -8.50 9.53
C ARG A 116 17.24 -9.91 9.74
N LEU A 117 15.97 -10.15 9.45
CA LEU A 117 15.36 -11.48 9.59
C LEU A 117 15.97 -12.50 8.62
N SER A 118 16.33 -12.07 7.42
CA SER A 118 17.07 -12.90 6.46
C SER A 118 18.47 -13.27 6.99
N VAL A 119 19.22 -12.29 7.52
CA VAL A 119 20.55 -12.52 8.12
C VAL A 119 20.47 -13.47 9.32
N GLU A 120 19.45 -13.33 10.16
CA GLU A 120 19.20 -14.21 11.31
C GLU A 120 18.63 -15.59 10.93
N ARG A 121 18.40 -15.87 9.63
CA ARG A 121 17.73 -17.09 9.13
C ARG A 121 16.33 -17.31 9.71
N LYS A 122 15.67 -16.22 10.13
CA LYS A 122 14.30 -16.20 10.67
C LYS A 122 13.27 -15.71 9.65
N GLY A 123 13.70 -15.41 8.42
CA GLY A 123 12.84 -14.97 7.35
C GLY A 123 13.45 -15.20 5.97
N PRO A 124 12.63 -15.15 4.93
CA PRO A 124 13.09 -15.27 3.55
C PRO A 124 13.91 -14.04 3.13
N ALA A 125 14.90 -14.26 2.26
CA ALA A 125 15.67 -13.16 1.65
C ALA A 125 14.75 -12.27 0.80
N HIS A 126 15.06 -10.97 0.72
CA HIS A 126 14.26 -10.02 -0.07
C HIS A 126 14.09 -10.44 -1.53
N SER A 127 15.11 -11.08 -2.12
CA SER A 127 15.09 -11.58 -3.51
C SER A 127 14.32 -12.89 -3.70
N SER A 128 13.84 -13.52 -2.63
CA SER A 128 13.19 -14.84 -2.69
C SER A 128 11.69 -14.75 -3.02
N ARG A 129 11.11 -15.85 -3.48
CA ARG A 129 9.68 -15.91 -3.86
C ARG A 129 8.77 -15.92 -2.64
N GLU A 130 9.30 -16.30 -1.48
CA GLU A 130 8.61 -16.41 -0.20
C GLU A 130 8.50 -15.05 0.51
N TYR A 131 9.32 -14.07 0.11
CA TYR A 131 9.36 -12.72 0.66
C TYR A 131 7.97 -12.05 0.79
N PRO A 132 7.11 -12.05 -0.25
CA PRO A 132 5.87 -11.28 -0.22
C PRO A 132 4.85 -11.87 0.76
N ALA A 133 4.82 -13.20 0.90
CA ALA A 133 3.99 -13.86 1.89
C ALA A 133 4.46 -13.51 3.31
N ALA A 134 5.77 -13.56 3.57
CA ALA A 134 6.33 -13.21 4.88
C ALA A 134 6.13 -11.74 5.26
N VAL A 135 6.17 -10.81 4.29
CA VAL A 135 5.83 -9.41 4.53
C VAL A 135 4.36 -9.24 4.83
N THR A 136 3.49 -9.93 4.08
CA THR A 136 2.03 -9.85 4.30
C THR A 136 1.63 -10.35 5.68
N GLU A 137 2.20 -11.47 6.13
CA GLU A 137 1.97 -11.99 7.49
C GLU A 137 2.35 -11.01 8.61
N ARG A 138 3.35 -10.15 8.38
CA ARG A 138 3.75 -9.11 9.37
C ARG A 138 2.82 -7.90 9.39
N LEU A 139 2.01 -7.73 8.34
CA LEU A 139 1.07 -6.63 8.20
C LEU A 139 -0.33 -6.97 8.76
N LYS A 140 -0.63 -8.26 8.96
CA LYS A 140 -1.81 -8.75 9.65
C LYS A 140 -1.60 -8.68 11.17
#